data_AF-A0A4Q4BZX1-F1
#
_entry.id   AF-A0A4Q4BZX1-F1
#
_cell.length_a   1.000
_cell.length_b   1.000
_cell.length_c   1.000
_cell.angle_alpha   90.00
_cell.angle_beta   90.00
_cell.angle_gamma   90.00
#
_symmetry.space_group_name_H-M   'P 1'
#
loop_
_entity.id
_entity.type
_entity.pdbx_description
1 polymer ?
#
loop_
_entity_poly.entity_id
_entity_poly.type
_entity_poly.pdbx_seq_one_letter_code
_entity_poly.pdbx_strand_id
1 'polypeptide(L)'
;MALETGGRPALDEQLARIQQNVDDPGAILGVAKDLLEAISKFVLEERSMLPDRKRDFDEVLHLALDQLRLLTALVDMNILGGKQVRAIYQSAKTTASTVNQLRNLQGSGHGRTLPTGVSRETGRYVIREAAHVAELVLGTHDRQMGR
;
A
#
# COMPACT_ATOMS: atom_id res chain seq x y z
N MET A 1 -5.84 29.74 -2.15
CA MET A 1 -4.84 28.95 -1.41
C MET A 1 -3.86 28.44 -2.46
N ALA A 2 -2.74 29.16 -2.66
CA ALA A 2 -1.79 28.85 -3.72
C ALA A 2 -1.00 27.59 -3.36
N LEU A 3 -0.81 26.69 -4.34
CA LEU A 3 0.10 25.56 -4.22
C LEU A 3 1.51 26.13 -3.99
N GLU A 4 1.99 26.08 -2.74
CA GLU A 4 3.38 26.39 -2.42
C GLU A 4 4.27 25.37 -3.13
N THR A 5 4.83 25.79 -4.26
CA THR A 5 5.79 25.00 -5.03
C THR A 5 7.17 25.27 -4.46
N GLY A 6 7.92 24.21 -4.15
CA GLY A 6 9.26 24.27 -3.54
C GLY A 6 10.37 24.87 -4.42
N GLY A 7 10.00 25.55 -5.51
CA GLY A 7 10.90 26.31 -6.36
C GLY A 7 11.90 25.49 -7.18
N ARG A 8 13.09 26.05 -7.42
CA ARG A 8 14.20 25.41 -8.13
C ARG A 8 14.86 24.25 -7.35
N PRO A 9 15.09 24.33 -6.03
CA PRO A 9 15.69 23.24 -5.26
C PRO A 9 14.90 21.93 -5.32
N ALA A 10 13.58 22.07 -5.30
CA ALA A 10 12.62 21.00 -5.54
C ALA A 10 12.83 20.24 -6.86
N LEU A 11 13.13 20.96 -7.94
CA LEU A 11 13.36 20.38 -9.27
C LEU A 11 14.76 19.75 -9.36
N ASP A 12 15.76 20.37 -8.73
CA ASP A 12 17.11 19.82 -8.64
C ASP A 12 17.13 18.48 -7.86
N GLU A 13 16.28 18.35 -6.85
CA GLU A 13 16.08 17.08 -6.14
C GLU A 13 15.42 16.01 -7.02
N GLN A 14 14.41 16.37 -7.83
CA GLN A 14 13.81 15.45 -8.80
C GLN A 14 14.84 14.96 -9.85
N LEU A 15 15.71 15.86 -10.31
CA LEU A 15 16.84 15.51 -11.18
C LEU A 15 17.83 14.55 -10.50
N ALA A 16 18.16 14.78 -9.23
CA ALA A 16 19.03 13.89 -8.46
C ALA A 16 18.40 12.50 -8.23
N ARG A 17 17.08 12.41 -8.02
CA ARG A 17 16.35 11.14 -7.87
C ARG A 17 16.43 10.26 -9.11
N ILE A 18 16.27 10.85 -10.30
CA ILE A 18 16.42 10.15 -11.58
C ILE A 18 17.84 9.57 -11.72
N GLN A 19 18.85 10.29 -11.22
CA GLN A 19 20.25 9.90 -11.31
C GLN A 19 20.69 8.85 -10.25
N GLN A 20 19.97 8.71 -9.12
CA GLN A 20 20.36 7.86 -7.99
C GLN A 20 19.36 6.75 -7.62
N ASN A 21 18.56 6.33 -8.60
CA ASN A 21 17.26 5.63 -8.57
C ASN A 21 17.04 4.35 -7.71
N VAL A 22 17.87 4.00 -6.73
CA VAL A 22 17.68 2.77 -5.92
C VAL A 22 17.12 3.05 -4.51
N ASP A 23 17.29 4.26 -3.96
CA ASP A 23 16.92 4.58 -2.57
C ASP A 23 16.17 5.93 -2.40
N ASP A 24 15.39 6.35 -3.39
CA ASP A 24 14.51 7.52 -3.22
C ASP A 24 13.27 7.15 -2.38
N PRO A 25 13.09 7.68 -1.16
CA PRO A 25 11.96 7.31 -0.32
C PRO A 25 10.61 7.69 -0.95
N GLY A 26 10.54 8.81 -1.67
CA GLY A 26 9.30 9.24 -2.32
C GLY A 26 8.84 8.28 -3.44
N ALA A 27 9.78 7.80 -4.25
CA ALA A 27 9.53 6.77 -5.26
C ALA A 27 9.18 5.42 -4.62
N ILE A 28 9.88 5.01 -3.56
CA ILE A 28 9.60 3.77 -2.82
C ILE A 28 8.17 3.76 -2.29
N LEU A 29 7.68 4.87 -1.72
CA LEU A 29 6.28 4.99 -1.26
C LEU A 29 5.29 4.83 -2.42
N GLY A 30 5.62 5.37 -3.60
CA GLY A 30 4.83 5.20 -4.82
C GLY A 30 4.69 3.72 -5.20
N VAL A 31 5.83 3.03 -5.33
CA VAL A 31 5.90 1.60 -5.65
C VAL A 31 5.13 0.75 -4.63
N ALA A 32 5.29 1.03 -3.33
CA ALA A 32 4.59 0.31 -2.27
C ALA A 32 3.07 0.40 -2.41
N LYS A 33 2.53 1.61 -2.65
CA LYS A 33 1.10 1.81 -2.86
C LYS A 33 0.62 1.15 -4.16
N ASP A 34 1.40 1.25 -5.23
CA ASP A 34 0.98 0.72 -6.54
C ASP A 34 0.93 -0.81 -6.53
N LEU A 35 1.88 -1.47 -5.84
CA LEU A 35 1.84 -2.91 -5.59
C LEU A 35 0.56 -3.32 -4.84
N LEU A 36 0.24 -2.65 -3.74
CA LEU A 36 -0.95 -2.96 -2.93
C LEU A 36 -2.25 -2.75 -3.71
N GLU A 37 -2.32 -1.70 -4.53
CA GLU A 37 -3.49 -1.45 -5.39
C GLU A 37 -3.60 -2.50 -6.50
N ALA A 38 -2.49 -2.84 -7.16
CA ALA A 38 -2.45 -3.84 -8.21
C ALA A 38 -2.91 -5.21 -7.72
N ILE A 39 -2.40 -5.66 -6.57
CA ILE A 39 -2.79 -6.95 -5.97
C ILE A 39 -4.27 -6.94 -5.56
N SER A 40 -4.74 -5.85 -4.95
CA SER A 40 -6.15 -5.76 -4.55
C SER A 40 -7.08 -5.83 -5.77
N LYS A 41 -6.73 -5.15 -6.87
CA LYS A 41 -7.47 -5.24 -8.14
C LYS A 41 -7.39 -6.63 -8.75
N PHE A 42 -6.21 -7.25 -8.78
CA PHE A 42 -6.01 -8.60 -9.29
C PHE A 42 -6.90 -9.63 -8.59
N VAL A 43 -6.96 -9.60 -7.25
CA VAL A 43 -7.83 -10.49 -6.45
C VAL A 43 -9.31 -10.34 -6.83
N LEU A 44 -9.76 -9.09 -7.04
CA LEU A 44 -11.13 -8.79 -7.44
C LEU A 44 -11.41 -9.18 -8.89
N GLU A 45 -10.46 -8.98 -9.79
CA GLU A 45 -10.55 -9.34 -11.20
C GLU A 45 -10.66 -10.86 -11.39
N GLU A 46 -9.81 -11.65 -10.73
CA GLU A 46 -9.88 -13.14 -10.75
C GLU A 46 -11.22 -13.67 -10.20
N ARG A 47 -11.97 -12.84 -9.46
CA ARG A 47 -13.30 -13.15 -8.91
C ARG A 47 -14.45 -12.52 -9.69
N SER A 48 -14.18 -11.83 -10.81
CA SER A 48 -15.18 -11.08 -11.57
C SER A 48 -15.91 -10.01 -10.73
N MET A 49 -15.20 -9.41 -9.77
CA MET A 49 -15.68 -8.41 -8.82
C MET A 49 -14.93 -7.07 -8.92
N LEU A 50 -14.15 -6.87 -9.99
CA LEU A 50 -13.48 -5.60 -10.21
C LEU A 50 -14.53 -4.48 -10.39
N PRO A 51 -14.47 -3.38 -9.62
CA PRO A 51 -15.49 -2.34 -9.69
C PRO A 51 -15.47 -1.58 -11.03
N ASP A 52 -16.63 -1.45 -11.68
CA ASP A 52 -16.79 -0.68 -12.93
C ASP A 52 -16.57 0.85 -12.75
N ARG A 53 -16.75 1.34 -11.52
CA ARG A 53 -16.58 2.75 -11.17
C ARG A 53 -15.26 2.98 -10.46
N LYS A 54 -14.71 4.19 -10.61
CA LYS A 54 -13.54 4.62 -9.85
C LYS A 54 -13.86 4.60 -8.35
N ARG A 55 -13.27 3.64 -7.65
CA ARG A 55 -13.30 3.48 -6.19
C ARG A 55 -12.01 4.02 -5.61
N ASP A 56 -12.05 4.50 -4.37
CA ASP A 56 -10.82 4.87 -3.68
C ASP A 56 -10.02 3.62 -3.26
N PHE A 57 -8.76 3.83 -2.91
CA PHE A 57 -7.84 2.75 -2.57
C PHE A 57 -8.33 1.92 -1.37
N ASP A 58 -8.83 2.58 -0.32
CA ASP A 58 -9.22 1.90 0.92
C ASP A 58 -10.45 1.01 0.69
N GLU A 59 -11.35 1.43 -0.20
CA GLU A 59 -12.50 0.63 -0.61
C GLU A 59 -12.09 -0.60 -1.44
N VAL A 60 -11.20 -0.42 -2.42
CA VAL A 60 -10.68 -1.55 -3.23
C VAL A 60 -9.94 -2.56 -2.35
N LEU A 61 -9.10 -2.08 -1.42
CA LEU A 61 -8.40 -2.91 -0.44
C LEU A 61 -9.40 -3.67 0.45
N HIS A 62 -10.43 -2.98 0.95
CA HIS A 62 -11.42 -3.60 1.83
C HIS A 62 -12.16 -4.75 1.14
N LEU A 63 -12.61 -4.55 -0.10
CA LEU A 63 -13.28 -5.58 -0.90
C LEU A 63 -12.37 -6.78 -1.14
N ALA A 64 -11.10 -6.56 -1.49
CA ALA A 64 -10.16 -7.66 -1.69
C ALA A 64 -9.94 -8.48 -0.40
N LEU A 65 -9.75 -7.82 0.74
CA LEU A 65 -9.60 -8.50 2.04
C LEU A 65 -10.86 -9.27 2.46
N ASP A 66 -12.04 -8.75 2.14
CA ASP A 66 -13.32 -9.44 2.39
C ASP A 66 -13.43 -10.74 1.58
N GLN A 67 -13.14 -10.67 0.29
CA GLN A 67 -13.13 -11.85 -0.59
C GLN A 67 -12.16 -12.93 -0.11
N LEU A 68 -11.07 -12.54 0.54
CA LEU A 68 -10.08 -13.47 1.08
C LEU A 68 -10.35 -13.89 2.53
N ARG A 69 -11.45 -13.43 3.14
CA ARG A 69 -11.77 -13.64 4.57
C ARG A 69 -10.66 -13.17 5.53
N LEU A 70 -9.97 -12.09 5.16
CA LEU A 70 -8.92 -11.46 5.97
C LEU A 70 -9.44 -10.28 6.81
N LEU A 71 -10.74 -10.00 6.77
CA LEU A 71 -11.33 -9.00 7.65
C LEU A 71 -11.34 -9.47 9.10
N THR A 72 -11.08 -8.55 10.02
CA THR A 72 -11.01 -8.83 11.46
C THR A 72 -12.32 -9.33 12.06
N ALA A 73 -13.45 -8.97 11.44
CA ALA A 73 -14.78 -9.45 11.83
C ALA A 73 -15.01 -10.95 11.50
N LEU A 74 -14.19 -11.53 10.61
CA LEU A 74 -14.31 -12.91 10.16
C LEU A 74 -13.38 -13.87 10.91
N VAL A 75 -12.57 -13.37 11.84
CA VAL A 75 -11.67 -14.19 12.66
C VAL A 75 -12.45 -14.85 13.79
N ASP A 76 -12.34 -16.17 13.90
CA ASP A 76 -12.92 -16.92 15.02
C ASP A 76 -12.20 -16.55 16.32
N MET A 77 -12.95 -16.02 17.28
CA MET A 77 -12.43 -15.58 18.57
C MET A 77 -12.43 -16.70 19.62
N ASN A 78 -13.06 -17.84 19.33
CA ASN A 78 -13.16 -18.96 20.26
C ASN A 78 -11.97 -19.91 20.18
N ILE A 79 -11.15 -19.82 19.13
CA ILE A 79 -9.93 -20.61 18.99
C ILE A 79 -8.78 -20.00 19.80
N LEU A 80 -7.89 -20.87 20.29
CA LEU A 80 -6.62 -20.45 20.90
C LEU A 80 -5.84 -19.58 19.89
N GLY A 81 -5.49 -18.36 20.29
CA GLY A 81 -4.77 -17.41 19.44
C GLY A 81 -5.67 -16.52 18.56
N GLY A 82 -6.99 -16.69 18.55
CA GLY A 82 -7.91 -15.94 17.68
C GLY A 82 -7.79 -14.42 17.83
N LYS A 83 -7.63 -13.93 19.07
CA LYS A 83 -7.40 -12.50 19.35
C LYS A 83 -6.11 -11.98 18.71
N GLN A 84 -5.03 -12.77 18.74
CA GLN A 84 -3.72 -12.42 18.19
C GLN A 84 -3.77 -12.42 16.66
N VAL A 85 -4.40 -13.43 16.05
CA VAL A 85 -4.62 -13.48 14.59
C VAL A 85 -5.42 -12.27 14.12
N ARG A 86 -6.50 -11.92 14.84
CA ARG A 86 -7.30 -10.71 14.54
C ARG A 86 -6.47 -9.44 14.59
N ALA A 87 -5.57 -9.31 15.58
CA ALA A 87 -4.68 -8.15 15.68
C ALA A 87 -3.69 -8.09 14.51
N ILE A 88 -3.16 -9.22 14.06
CA ILE A 88 -2.25 -9.29 12.90
C ILE A 88 -2.98 -8.87 11.61
N TYR A 89 -4.19 -9.36 11.36
CA TYR A 89 -4.99 -8.95 10.20
C TYR A 89 -5.39 -7.47 10.25
N GLN A 90 -5.70 -6.96 11.45
CA GLN A 90 -5.91 -5.53 11.63
C GLN A 90 -4.65 -4.73 11.27
N SER A 91 -3.48 -5.19 11.72
CA SER A 91 -2.20 -4.56 11.42
C SER A 91 -1.96 -4.50 9.91
N ALA A 92 -2.14 -5.62 9.19
CA ALA A 92 -1.96 -5.67 7.74
C ALA A 92 -2.87 -4.66 7.00
N LYS A 93 -4.16 -4.60 7.36
CA LYS A 93 -5.10 -3.61 6.78
C LYS A 93 -4.68 -2.18 7.10
N THR A 94 -4.32 -1.90 8.35
CA THR A 94 -3.88 -0.57 8.80
C THR A 94 -2.59 -0.15 8.08
N THR A 95 -1.63 -1.04 7.93
CA THR A 95 -0.39 -0.81 7.18
C THR A 95 -0.69 -0.39 5.75
N ALA A 96 -1.48 -1.17 5.01
CA ALA A 96 -1.80 -0.85 3.61
C ALA A 96 -2.49 0.52 3.45
N SER A 97 -3.47 0.83 4.31
CA SER A 97 -4.15 2.13 4.30
C SER A 97 -3.19 3.28 4.66
N THR A 98 -2.33 3.08 5.66
CA THR A 98 -1.35 4.08 6.10
C THR A 98 -0.28 4.32 5.02
N VAL A 99 0.13 3.29 4.28
CA VAL A 99 1.02 3.44 3.11
C VAL A 99 0.39 4.31 2.04
N ASN A 100 -0.89 4.12 1.73
CA ASN A 100 -1.60 5.00 0.79
C ASN A 100 -1.65 6.45 1.29
N GLN A 101 -1.98 6.66 2.57
CA GLN A 101 -2.00 8.00 3.18
C GLN A 101 -0.60 8.65 3.18
N LEU A 102 0.43 7.90 3.57
CA LEU A 102 1.81 8.37 3.59
C LEU A 102 2.30 8.70 2.19
N ARG A 103 2.02 7.88 1.18
CA ARG A 103 2.30 8.18 -0.23
C ARG A 103 1.54 9.44 -0.68
N ASN A 104 0.29 9.57 -0.28
CA ASN A 104 -0.51 10.76 -0.56
C ASN A 104 0.05 12.02 0.10
N LEU A 105 0.85 11.93 1.17
CA LEU A 105 1.48 13.09 1.81
C LEU A 105 2.92 13.34 1.33
N GLN A 106 3.71 12.27 1.19
CA GLN A 106 5.18 12.29 1.11
C GLN A 106 5.77 11.60 -0.12
N GLY A 107 4.95 10.98 -0.97
CA GLY A 107 5.38 10.36 -2.23
C GLY A 107 5.69 11.40 -3.31
N SER A 108 6.49 11.00 -4.31
CA SER A 108 6.97 11.87 -5.41
C SER A 108 5.97 12.08 -6.56
N GLY A 109 4.78 11.47 -6.52
CA GLY A 109 3.76 11.60 -7.57
C GLY A 109 3.09 12.98 -7.68
N HIS A 110 2.34 13.20 -8.76
CA HIS A 110 1.55 14.42 -9.06
C HIS A 110 2.36 15.71 -9.23
N GLY A 111 3.60 15.62 -9.72
CA GLY A 111 4.43 16.81 -9.99
C GLY A 111 4.87 17.53 -8.71
N ARG A 112 5.02 16.79 -7.61
CA ARG A 112 5.46 17.35 -6.34
C ARG A 112 6.87 17.91 -6.43
N THR A 113 6.96 19.14 -5.97
CA THR A 113 8.22 19.87 -5.87
C THR A 113 8.90 19.61 -4.52
N LEU A 114 8.17 19.37 -3.44
CA LEU A 114 8.82 19.27 -2.13
C LEU A 114 9.59 17.94 -1.93
N PRO A 115 10.74 18.00 -1.22
CA PRO A 115 11.43 16.81 -0.74
C PRO A 115 10.49 15.92 0.06
N THR A 116 10.74 14.62 0.03
CA THR A 116 10.08 13.72 0.99
C THR A 116 10.69 13.94 2.37
N GLY A 117 9.85 14.08 3.40
CA GLY A 117 10.30 14.11 4.80
C GLY A 117 10.62 12.73 5.38
N VAL A 118 10.48 11.67 4.57
CA VAL A 118 10.68 10.28 4.98
C VAL A 118 12.15 9.90 4.82
N SER A 119 12.77 9.33 5.85
CA SER A 119 14.14 8.84 5.76
C SER A 119 14.26 7.63 4.83
N ARG A 120 15.46 7.34 4.31
CA ARG A 120 15.68 6.14 3.47
C ARG A 120 15.38 4.85 4.21
N GLU A 121 15.77 4.76 5.47
CA GLU A 121 15.52 3.60 6.33
C GLU A 121 14.02 3.37 6.50
N THR A 122 13.26 4.45 6.73
CA THR A 122 11.81 4.40 6.86
C THR A 122 11.15 4.01 5.54
N GLY A 123 11.59 4.58 4.41
CA GLY A 123 11.11 4.18 3.08
C GLY A 123 11.34 2.69 2.81
N ARG A 124 12.53 2.18 3.11
CA ARG A 124 12.88 0.75 3.01
C ARG A 124 12.02 -0.14 3.93
N TYR A 125 11.73 0.32 5.15
CA TYR A 125 10.83 -0.40 6.05
C TYR A 125 9.41 -0.46 5.48
N VAL A 126 8.90 0.66 4.97
CA VAL A 126 7.55 0.75 4.39
C VAL A 126 7.36 -0.22 3.22
N ILE A 127 8.31 -0.31 2.29
CA ILE A 127 8.18 -1.25 1.16
C ILE A 127 8.24 -2.71 1.61
N ARG A 128 9.01 -3.04 2.65
CA ARG A 128 9.03 -4.40 3.23
C ARG A 128 7.70 -4.74 3.88
N GLU A 129 7.11 -3.80 4.61
CA GLU A 129 5.78 -3.99 5.21
C GLU A 129 4.69 -4.12 4.13
N ALA A 130 4.77 -3.34 3.05
CA ALA A 130 3.89 -3.52 1.90
C ALA A 130 4.07 -4.90 1.25
N ALA A 131 5.31 -5.39 1.14
CA ALA A 131 5.60 -6.74 0.64
C ALA A 131 5.02 -7.84 1.55
N HIS A 132 5.14 -7.72 2.88
CA HIS A 132 4.52 -8.68 3.81
C HIS A 132 2.99 -8.73 3.65
N VAL A 133 2.33 -7.57 3.46
CA VAL A 133 0.89 -7.54 3.19
C VAL A 133 0.57 -8.17 1.84
N ALA A 134 1.36 -7.88 0.80
CA ALA A 134 1.23 -8.46 -0.52
C ALA A 134 1.32 -10.00 -0.48
N GLU A 135 2.32 -10.55 0.21
CA GLU A 135 2.52 -11.98 0.38
C GLU A 135 1.35 -12.64 1.14
N LEU A 136 0.83 -12.00 2.19
CA LEU A 136 -0.35 -12.49 2.89
C LEU A 136 -1.56 -12.58 1.96
N VAL A 137 -1.80 -11.54 1.16
CA VAL A 137 -2.94 -11.46 0.24
C VAL A 137 -2.80 -12.46 -0.89
N LEU A 138 -1.66 -12.51 -1.58
CA LEU A 138 -1.41 -13.44 -2.68
C LEU A 138 -1.37 -14.89 -2.21
N GLY A 139 -0.66 -15.20 -1.12
CA GLY A 139 -0.63 -16.55 -0.57
C GLY A 139 -2.00 -17.03 -0.07
N THR A 140 -2.86 -16.12 0.38
CA THR A 140 -4.25 -16.46 0.71
C THR A 140 -5.09 -16.67 -0.55
N HIS A 141 -4.89 -15.83 -1.56
CA HIS A 141 -5.54 -15.95 -2.86
C HIS A 141 -5.23 -17.30 -3.52
N ASP A 142 -3.95 -17.64 -3.68
CA ASP A 142 -3.51 -18.84 -4.38
C ASP A 142 -4.01 -20.11 -3.70
N ARG A 143 -3.93 -20.15 -2.36
CA ARG A 143 -4.52 -21.23 -1.56
C ARG A 143 -6.03 -21.38 -1.77
N GLN A 144 -6.79 -20.29 -1.91
CA GLN A 144 -8.22 -20.37 -2.20
C GLN A 144 -8.52 -20.81 -3.64
N MET A 145 -7.61 -20.52 -4.58
CA MET A 145 -7.70 -20.95 -5.99
C MET A 145 -7.13 -22.35 -6.23
N GLY A 146 -6.53 -22.99 -5.22
CA GLY A 146 -5.91 -24.32 -5.34
C GLY A 146 -4.59 -24.34 -6.10
N ARG A 147 -3.82 -23.25 -6.05
CA ARG A 147 -2.49 -23.10 -6.65
C ARG A 147 -1.37 -23.30 -5.62
#